data_AF-W0F4R1-F1
#
_entry.id   AF-W0F4R1-F1
#
_cell.length_a   1.000
_cell.length_b   1.000
_cell.length_c   1.000
_cell.angle_alpha   90.00
_cell.angle_beta   90.00
_cell.angle_gamma   90.00
#
_symmetry.space_group_name_H-M   'P 1'
#
loop_
_entity.id
_entity.type
_entity.pdbx_description
1 polymer ?
#
loop_
_entity_poly.entity_id
_entity_poly.type
_entity_poly.pdbx_seq_one_letter_code
_entity_poly.pdbx_strand_id
1 'polypeptide(L)'
;MYTQKEEAFMKYWEANRLKKKRSLKNILISTPLGLILVIAVFINFFSGWYKRAAMDANADPSLILILLIAGIIIVAFTAIFSSYHKWDINENYYKELLARKEKK
;
A
#
# COMPACT_ATOMS: atom_id res chain seq x y z
N MET A 1 10.91 30.16 -11.34
CA MET A 1 10.18 29.97 -12.59
C MET A 1 9.95 28.48 -12.67
N TYR A 2 8.70 28.05 -12.82
CA TYR A 2 8.40 26.62 -12.87
C TYR A 2 8.80 26.06 -14.22
N THR A 3 9.25 24.81 -14.24
CA THR A 3 9.32 24.02 -15.46
C THR A 3 7.90 23.70 -15.94
N GLN A 4 7.71 23.49 -17.24
CA GLN A 4 6.41 23.09 -17.80
C GLN A 4 5.82 21.84 -17.11
N LYS A 5 6.69 20.94 -16.63
CA LYS A 5 6.30 19.72 -15.89
C LYS A 5 5.72 20.05 -14.52
N GLU A 6 6.32 20.97 -13.77
CA GLU A 6 5.84 21.40 -12.45
C GLU A 6 4.48 22.11 -12.56
N GLU A 7 4.30 22.94 -13.59
CA GLU A 7 3.05 23.67 -13.82
C GLU A 7 1.90 22.74 -14.23
N ALA A 8 2.19 21.76 -15.09
CA ALA A 8 1.24 20.71 -15.45
C ALA A 8 0.88 19.84 -14.23
N PHE A 9 1.86 19.48 -13.39
CA PHE A 9 1.62 18.75 -12.15
C PHE A 9 0.71 19.55 -11.20
N MET A 10 0.99 20.83 -10.97
CA MET A 10 0.17 21.66 -10.07
C MET A 10 -1.28 21.73 -10.54
N LYS A 11 -1.54 22.03 -11.82
CA LYS A 11 -2.91 22.06 -12.38
C LYS A 11 -3.62 20.72 -12.25
N TYR A 12 -2.91 19.63 -12.55
CA TYR A 12 -3.47 18.28 -12.42
C TYR A 12 -3.78 17.94 -10.96
N TRP A 13 -2.85 18.20 -10.05
CA TRP A 13 -2.98 17.82 -8.64
C TRP A 13 -4.06 18.64 -7.96
N GLU A 14 -4.14 19.94 -8.20
CA GLU A 14 -5.17 20.82 -7.67
C GLU A 14 -6.59 20.34 -8.04
N ALA A 15 -6.82 19.97 -9.30
CA ALA A 15 -8.10 19.47 -9.79
C ALA A 15 -8.45 18.06 -9.25
N ASN A 16 -7.45 17.24 -8.91
CA ASN A 16 -7.65 15.82 -8.58
C ASN A 16 -7.40 15.47 -7.11
N ARG A 17 -6.84 16.35 -6.27
CA ARG A 17 -6.44 16.03 -4.89
C ARG A 17 -7.60 15.54 -4.02
N LEU A 18 -8.78 16.14 -4.16
CA LEU A 18 -9.98 15.77 -3.40
C LEU A 18 -10.57 14.45 -3.89
N LYS A 19 -10.60 14.24 -5.20
CA LYS A 19 -11.03 12.98 -5.82
C LYS A 19 -10.09 11.85 -5.43
N LYS A 20 -8.77 12.05 -5.51
CA LYS A 20 -7.77 11.07 -5.09
C LYS A 20 -7.84 10.77 -3.60
N LYS A 21 -8.03 11.77 -2.73
CA LYS A 21 -8.26 11.56 -1.29
C LYS A 21 -9.51 10.72 -1.00
N ARG A 22 -10.57 10.87 -1.81
CA ARG A 22 -11.77 10.02 -1.74
C ARG A 22 -11.55 8.64 -2.37
N SER A 23 -10.75 8.54 -3.43
CA SER A 23 -10.34 7.29 -4.08
C SER A 23 -9.32 6.48 -3.27
N LEU A 24 -8.71 7.06 -2.23
CA LEU A 24 -8.12 6.31 -1.11
C LEU A 24 -9.16 5.46 -0.36
N LYS A 25 -10.43 5.40 -0.78
CA LYS A 25 -11.35 4.33 -0.35
C LYS A 25 -11.28 3.08 -1.23
N ASN A 26 -10.78 3.21 -2.47
CA ASN A 26 -10.67 2.14 -3.47
C ASN A 26 -9.23 1.61 -3.56
N ILE A 27 -8.61 1.39 -2.40
CA ILE A 27 -7.18 1.08 -2.21
C ILE A 27 -6.79 -0.32 -2.74
N LEU A 28 -7.79 -1.19 -2.92
CA LEU A 28 -7.64 -2.58 -3.37
C LEU A 28 -6.88 -2.75 -4.70
N ILE A 29 -6.76 -1.70 -5.52
CA ILE A 29 -6.17 -1.80 -6.87
C ILE A 29 -4.63 -1.64 -6.84
N SER A 30 -4.01 -1.29 -5.70
CA SER A 30 -2.62 -0.78 -5.68
C SER A 30 -1.55 -1.60 -4.95
N THR A 31 -1.83 -2.82 -4.47
CA THR A 31 -0.84 -3.62 -3.72
C THR A 31 -0.41 -4.94 -4.36
N PRO A 32 0.40 -4.87 -5.43
CA PRO A 32 1.21 -6.02 -5.82
C PRO A 32 2.08 -6.52 -4.66
N LEU A 33 2.64 -5.60 -3.85
CA LEU A 33 3.56 -5.91 -2.76
C LEU A 33 2.93 -6.72 -1.61
N GLY A 34 1.73 -6.33 -1.16
CA GLY A 34 1.01 -7.07 -0.11
C GLY A 34 0.67 -8.49 -0.56
N LEU A 35 0.26 -8.65 -1.82
CA LEU A 35 -0.07 -9.95 -2.39
C LEU A 35 1.17 -10.84 -2.52
N ILE A 36 2.30 -10.30 -3.01
CA ILE A 36 3.57 -11.02 -3.10
C ILE A 36 4.03 -11.52 -1.72
N LEU A 37 3.91 -10.68 -0.68
CA LEU A 37 4.28 -11.06 0.69
C LEU A 37 3.43 -12.23 1.19
N VAL A 38 2.11 -12.17 1.01
CA VAL A 38 1.21 -13.25 1.42
C VAL A 38 1.51 -14.54 0.64
N ILE A 39 1.73 -14.46 -0.67
CA ILE A 39 2.10 -15.62 -1.49
C ILE A 39 3.40 -16.25 -0.99
N ALA A 40 4.43 -15.44 -0.71
CA ALA A 40 5.70 -15.94 -0.19
C ALA A 40 5.55 -16.65 1.17
N VAL A 41 4.70 -16.11 2.05
CA VAL A 41 4.38 -16.74 3.35
C VAL A 41 3.68 -18.09 3.15
N PHE A 42 2.70 -18.18 2.23
CA PHE A 42 2.03 -19.45 1.94
C PHE A 42 2.98 -20.49 1.33
N ILE A 43 3.84 -20.09 0.40
CA ILE A 43 4.87 -20.97 -0.17
C ILE A 43 5.80 -21.47 0.93
N ASN A 44 6.24 -20.59 1.83
CA ASN A 44 7.11 -20.98 2.95
C ASN A 44 6.40 -21.93 3.91
N PHE A 45 5.13 -21.67 4.25
CA PHE A 45 4.34 -22.52 5.14
C PHE A 45 4.12 -23.92 4.55
N PHE A 46 3.72 -24.01 3.28
CA PHE A 46 3.48 -25.29 2.60
C PHE A 46 4.75 -26.02 2.15
N SER A 47 5.92 -25.35 2.18
CA SER A 47 7.21 -26.01 1.87
C SER A 47 7.53 -27.18 2.80
N GLY A 48 6.93 -27.21 4.01
CA GLY A 48 7.17 -28.27 4.99
C GLY A 48 8.60 -28.30 5.52
N TRP A 49 9.40 -27.24 5.31
CA TRP A 49 10.81 -27.21 5.69
C TRP A 49 11.02 -27.45 7.19
N TYR A 50 10.04 -27.05 8.00
CA TYR A 50 10.06 -27.21 9.45
C TYR A 50 9.02 -28.26 9.89
N LYS A 51 9.51 -29.49 10.12
CA LYS A 51 8.68 -30.68 10.42
C LYS A 51 7.76 -30.50 11.64
N ARG A 52 8.20 -29.75 12.66
CA ARG A 52 7.40 -29.52 13.87
C ARG A 52 6.20 -28.63 13.59
N ALA A 53 6.37 -27.53 12.85
CA ALA A 53 5.23 -26.70 12.43
C ALA A 53 4.28 -27.45 11.49
N ALA A 54 4.81 -28.32 10.62
CA ALA A 54 3.94 -29.15 9.78
C ALA A 54 3.10 -30.12 10.62
N MET A 55 3.66 -30.68 11.69
CA MET A 55 2.92 -31.57 12.60
C MET A 55 1.83 -30.81 13.36
N ASP A 56 2.15 -29.64 13.91
CA ASP A 56 1.19 -28.77 14.61
C ASP A 56 0.07 -28.27 13.69
N ALA A 57 0.40 -27.89 12.45
CA ALA A 57 -0.56 -27.46 11.44
C ALA A 57 -1.56 -28.55 11.01
N ASN A 58 -1.12 -29.82 10.99
CA ASN A 58 -2.01 -30.96 10.71
C ASN A 58 -2.85 -31.35 11.93
N ALA A 59 -2.35 -31.10 13.15
CA ALA A 59 -3.06 -31.40 14.38
C ALA A 59 -4.15 -30.36 14.70
N ASP A 60 -3.95 -29.10 14.31
CA ASP A 60 -4.89 -28.00 14.56
C ASP A 60 -5.25 -27.23 13.28
N PRO A 61 -6.43 -27.50 12.68
CA PRO A 61 -6.92 -26.79 11.49
C PRO A 61 -7.11 -25.28 11.69
N SER A 62 -7.21 -24.80 12.94
CA SER A 62 -7.41 -23.37 13.23
C SER A 62 -6.19 -22.53 12.81
N LEU A 63 -5.00 -23.12 12.74
CA LEU A 63 -3.78 -22.45 12.30
C LEU A 63 -3.88 -21.95 10.85
N ILE A 64 -4.55 -22.70 9.97
CA ILE A 64 -4.78 -22.28 8.58
C ILE A 64 -5.73 -21.08 8.53
N LEU A 65 -6.78 -21.09 9.36
CA LEU A 65 -7.73 -19.98 9.46
C LEU A 65 -7.05 -18.70 9.98
N ILE A 66 -6.20 -18.83 11.01
CA ILE A 66 -5.41 -17.72 11.55
C ILE A 66 -4.48 -17.16 10.48
N LEU A 67 -3.79 -18.03 9.72
CA LEU A 67 -2.90 -17.62 8.64
C LEU A 67 -3.63 -16.86 7.53
N LEU A 68 -4.84 -17.31 7.16
CA LEU A 68 -5.71 -16.61 6.20
C LEU A 68 -6.10 -15.22 6.71
N ILE A 69 -6.56 -15.11 7.95
CA ILE A 69 -6.93 -13.83 8.57
C ILE A 69 -5.72 -12.89 8.63
N ALA A 70 -4.56 -13.40 9.05
CA ALA A 70 -3.32 -12.64 9.09
C ALA A 70 -2.91 -12.14 7.69
N GLY A 71 -3.03 -12.99 6.66
CA GLY A 71 -2.78 -12.61 5.27
C GLY A 71 -3.69 -11.48 4.80
N ILE A 72 -4.99 -11.55 5.09
CA ILE A 72 -5.95 -10.49 4.77
C ILE A 72 -5.58 -9.18 5.46
N ILE A 73 -5.21 -9.22 6.75
CA ILE A 73 -4.78 -8.04 7.52
C ILE A 73 -3.51 -7.42 6.90
N ILE A 74 -2.51 -8.23 6.54
CA ILE A 74 -1.27 -7.75 5.91
C ILE A 74 -1.58 -7.06 4.58
N VAL A 75 -2.42 -7.65 3.73
CA VAL A 75 -2.81 -7.04 2.46
C VAL A 75 -3.57 -5.74 2.69
N ALA A 76 -4.52 -5.72 3.63
CA ALA A 76 -5.29 -4.52 3.94
C ALA A 76 -4.39 -3.39 4.46
N PHE A 77 -3.49 -3.71 5.39
CA PHE A 77 -2.54 -2.76 5.98
C PHE A 77 -1.60 -2.19 4.92
N THR A 78 -0.94 -3.05 4.13
CA THR A 78 -0.02 -2.61 3.07
C THR A 78 -0.74 -1.77 2.01
N ALA A 79 -1.99 -2.10 1.71
CA ALA A 79 -2.80 -1.35 0.76
C ALA A 79 -3.06 0.06 1.30
N ILE A 80 -3.67 0.16 2.48
CA ILE A 80 -4.00 1.44 3.11
C ILE A 80 -2.77 2.31 3.25
N PHE A 81 -1.68 1.74 3.78
CA PHE A 81 -0.45 2.48 4.02
C PHE A 81 0.18 3.00 2.72
N SER A 82 0.31 2.15 1.70
CA SER A 82 0.92 2.56 0.43
C SER A 82 0.11 3.63 -0.32
N SER A 83 -1.22 3.55 -0.26
CA SER A 83 -2.11 4.52 -0.90
C SER A 83 -2.06 5.87 -0.18
N TYR A 84 -2.13 5.85 1.16
CA TYR A 84 -2.02 7.04 1.98
C TYR A 84 -0.66 7.73 1.81
N HIS A 85 0.43 6.95 1.88
CA HIS A 85 1.78 7.47 1.74
C HIS A 85 2.03 8.12 0.37
N LYS A 86 1.52 7.51 -0.72
CA LYS A 86 1.59 8.12 -2.06
C LYS A 86 0.83 9.44 -2.15
N TRP A 87 -0.30 9.57 -1.46
CA TRP A 87 -1.04 10.83 -1.43
C TRP A 87 -0.27 11.91 -0.68
N ASP A 88 0.29 11.57 0.49
CA ASP A 88 1.07 12.49 1.31
C ASP A 88 2.31 13.03 0.57
N ILE A 89 3.05 12.17 -0.14
CA ILE A 89 4.22 12.59 -0.93
C ILE A 89 3.83 13.64 -1.99
N ASN A 90 2.76 13.38 -2.74
CA ASN A 90 2.31 14.29 -3.78
C ASN A 90 1.77 15.60 -3.20
N GLU A 91 1.09 15.54 -2.05
CA GLU A 91 0.60 16.73 -1.36
C GLU A 91 1.75 17.58 -0.80
N ASN A 92 2.80 16.95 -0.25
CA ASN A 92 4.01 17.65 0.19
C ASN A 92 4.73 18.31 -0.98
N TYR A 93 4.91 17.60 -2.09
CA TYR A 93 5.51 18.17 -3.30
C TYR A 93 4.71 19.36 -3.84
N TYR A 94 3.37 19.28 -3.83
CA TYR A 94 2.51 20.39 -4.20
C TYR A 94 2.71 21.62 -3.30
N LYS A 95 2.77 21.42 -1.97
CA LYS A 95 3.02 22.50 -1.00
C LYS A 95 4.41 23.13 -1.17
N GLU A 96 5.43 22.33 -1.44
CA GLU A 96 6.78 22.83 -1.74
C GLU A 96 6.79 23.73 -2.97
N LEU A 97 6.08 23.33 -4.03
CA LEU A 97 5.94 24.16 -5.23
C LEU A 97 5.22 25.47 -4.93
N LEU A 98 4.13 25.46 -4.14
CA LEU A 98 3.44 26.68 -3.73
C LEU A 98 4.32 27.61 -2.88
N ALA A 99 5.06 27.06 -1.91
CA ALA A 99 5.97 27.85 -1.07
C ALA A 99 7.09 28.52 -1.89
N ARG A 100 7.55 27.89 -2.98
CA ARG A 100 8.47 28.50 -3.95
C ARG A 100 7.83 29.65 -4.74
N LYS A 101 6.50 29.70 -4.84
CA LYS A 101 5.76 30.82 -5.45
C LYS A 101 5.79 32.04 -4.54
N GLU A 102 5.53 31.83 -3.26
CA GLU A 102 5.37 32.91 -2.26
C GLU A 102 6.70 33.54 -1.84
N LYS A 103 7.81 32.81 -1.97
CA LYS A 103 9.17 33.33 -1.74
C LYS A 103 9.75 34.13 -2.93
N LYS A 104 8.97 34.33 -4.00
CA LYS A 104 9.34 35.12 -5.18
C LYS A 104 8.51 36.39 -5.23
#